data_AF-A0A4V6X6V3-F1
#
_entry.id   AF-A0A4V6X6V3-F1
#
_cell.length_a   1.000
_cell.length_b   1.000
_cell.length_c   1.000
_cell.angle_alpha   90.00
_cell.angle_beta   90.00
_cell.angle_gamma   90.00
#
_symmetry.space_group_name_H-M   'P 1'
#
loop_
_entity.id
_entity.type
_entity.pdbx_description
1 polymer ?
#
loop_
_entity_poly.entity_id
_entity_poly.type
_entity_poly.pdbx_seq_one_letter_code
_entity_poly.pdbx_strand_id
1 'polypeptide(L)' 'MEQLKKKICDYIESHEEESVKFLKRLIQEKSVSGDESGAQAIVIEKLRELGLDLDIWEPSFSKMKDHPYFVSPR' A
#
# COMPACT_ATOMS: atom_id res chain seq x y z
N MET A 1 -19.59 -21.60 -6.14
CA MET A 1 -18.83 -20.86 -5.10
C MET A 1 -17.54 -21.58 -4.72
N GLU A 2 -17.60 -22.83 -4.26
CA GLU A 2 -16.41 -23.55 -3.77
C GLU A 2 -15.28 -23.70 -4.79
N GLN A 3 -15.60 -24.00 -6.05
CA GLN A 3 -14.58 -24.11 -7.10
C GLN A 3 -13.90 -22.76 -7.43
N LEU A 4 -14.63 -21.64 -7.33
CA LEU A 4 -14.04 -20.32 -7.59
C LEU A 4 -13.09 -19.94 -6.45
N LYS A 5 -13.51 -20.19 -5.20
CA LYS A 5 -12.66 -20.00 -4.03
C LYS A 5 -11.37 -20.79 -4.14
N LYS A 6 -11.45 -22.08 -4.48
CA LYS A 6 -10.28 -22.93 -4.68
C LYS A 6 -9.33 -22.35 -5.73
N LYS A 7 -9.85 -21.96 -6.91
CA LYS A 7 -9.02 -21.35 -7.97
C LYS A 7 -8.30 -20.09 -7.51
N ILE A 8 -8.96 -19.25 -6.70
CA ILE A 8 -8.34 -18.03 -6.15
C ILE A 8 -7.24 -18.40 -5.15
N CYS A 9 -7.48 -19.37 -4.26
CA CYS A 9 -6.46 -19.83 -3.30
C CYS A 9 -5.25 -20.45 -4.02
N ASP A 10 -5.47 -21.35 -4.99
CA ASP A 10 -4.41 -21.97 -5.79
C ASP A 10 -3.59 -20.90 -6.54
N TYR A 11 -4.24 -19.84 -7.02
CA TYR A 11 -3.56 -18.69 -7.64
C TYR A 11 -2.69 -17.94 -6.62
N ILE A 12 -3.22 -17.64 -5.43
CA ILE A 12 -2.45 -16.95 -4.38
C ILE A 12 -1.23 -17.77 -3.96
N GLU A 13 -1.41 -19.08 -3.74
CA GLU A 13 -0.33 -19.99 -3.34
C GLU A 13 0.76 -20.09 -4.42
N SER A 14 0.36 -20.16 -5.70
CA SER A 14 1.33 -20.19 -6.81
C SER A 14 2.11 -18.87 -7.01
N HIS A 15 1.69 -17.77 -6.37
CA HIS A 15 2.36 -16.46 -6.43
C HIS A 15 3.01 -16.05 -5.10
N GLU A 16 3.25 -17.01 -4.20
CA GLU A 16 3.88 -16.77 -2.90
C GLU A 16 5.26 -16.09 -3.06
N GLU A 17 6.11 -16.58 -3.96
CA GLU A 17 7.46 -16.03 -4.15
C GLU A 17 7.45 -14.56 -4.58
N GLU A 18 6.54 -14.19 -5.49
CA GLU A 18 6.36 -12.80 -5.93
C GLU A 18 5.87 -11.94 -4.76
N SER A 19 4.91 -12.46 -4.00
CA SER A 19 4.34 -11.78 -2.82
C SER A 19 5.40 -11.54 -1.75
N VAL A 20 6.24 -12.54 -1.46
CA VAL A 20 7.36 -12.43 -0.52
C VAL A 20 8.41 -11.44 -1.02
N LYS A 21 8.73 -11.44 -2.32
CA LYS A 21 9.66 -10.47 -2.91
C LYS A 21 9.14 -9.04 -2.79
N PHE A 22 7.85 -8.83 -3.07
CA PHE A 22 7.21 -7.53 -2.91
C PHE A 22 7.22 -7.07 -1.45
N LEU A 23 6.85 -7.96 -0.52
CA LEU A 23 6.90 -7.67 0.91
C LEU A 23 8.31 -7.30 1.38
N LYS A 24 9.34 -8.04 0.94
CA LYS A 24 10.75 -7.74 1.25
C LYS A 24 11.16 -6.34 0.82
N ARG A 25 10.78 -5.92 -0.40
CA ARG A 25 11.04 -4.54 -0.87
C ARG A 25 10.35 -3.52 0.02
N LEU A 26 9.09 -3.76 0.38
CA LEU A 26 8.30 -2.83 1.19
C LEU A 26 8.85 -2.66 2.62
N ILE A 27 9.25 -3.75 3.28
CA ILE A 27 9.78 -3.68 4.66
C ILE A 27 11.20 -3.09 4.73
N GLN A 28 11.93 -3.08 3.61
CA GLN A 28 13.26 -2.47 3.52
C GLN A 28 13.18 -0.93 3.44
N GLU A 29 12.06 -0.39 2.97
CA GLU A 29 11.82 1.05 2.96
C GLU A 29 11.34 1.53 4.33
N LYS A 30 12.03 2.56 4.83
CA LYS A 30 11.67 3.21 6.09
C LYS A 30 10.35 3.96 5.87
N SER A 31 9.27 3.49 6.50
CA SER A 31 7.93 4.09 6.41
C SER A 31 7.50 4.74 7.72
N VAL A 32 8.46 5.34 8.43
CA VAL A 32 8.15 6.06 9.67
C VAL A 32 7.50 7.39 9.36
N SER A 33 6.80 7.90 10.36
CA SER A 33 6.19 9.22 10.37
C SER A 33 7.11 10.33 9.83
N GLY A 34 6.82 10.86 8.62
CA GLY A 34 7.55 11.94 7.96
C GLY A 34 8.59 11.49 6.93
N ASP A 35 8.75 10.20 6.72
CA ASP A 35 9.70 9.56 5.82
C ASP A 35 9.01 8.50 4.94
N GLU A 36 7.67 8.52 4.83
CA GLU A 36 6.89 7.43 4.22
C GLU A 36 6.97 7.34 2.69
N SER A 37 7.52 8.38 2.04
CA SER A 37 7.48 8.55 0.58
C SER A 37 8.07 7.38 -0.21
N GLY A 38 9.15 6.75 0.28
CA GLY A 38 9.77 5.59 -0.38
C GLY A 38 8.85 4.37 -0.42
N ALA A 39 8.18 4.07 0.70
CA ALA A 39 7.21 2.98 0.76
C ALA A 39 5.96 3.27 -0.07
N GLN A 40 5.49 4.52 -0.10
CA GLN A 40 4.38 4.95 -0.96
C GLN A 40 4.72 4.76 -2.45
N ALA A 41 5.95 5.06 -2.88
CA ALA A 41 6.38 4.85 -4.25
C ALA A 41 6.31 3.37 -4.66
N ILE A 42 6.73 2.44 -3.80
CA ILE A 42 6.62 0.99 -4.05
C ILE A 42 5.16 0.57 -4.23
N VAL A 43 4.24 1.10 -3.42
CA VAL A 43 2.81 0.81 -3.53
C VAL A 43 2.25 1.38 -4.85
N ILE A 44 2.59 2.61 -5.20
CA ILE A 44 2.17 3.27 -6.45
C ILE A 44 2.62 2.43 -7.66
N GLU A 45 3.88 1.98 -7.68
CA GLU A 45 4.39 1.12 -8.76
C GLU A 45 3.56 -0.16 -8.89
N LYS A 46 3.30 -0.88 -7.79
CA LYS A 46 2.52 -2.13 -7.84
C LYS A 46 1.08 -1.89 -8.30
N LEU A 47 0.44 -0.79 -7.91
CA LEU A 47 -0.90 -0.46 -8.37
C LEU A 47 -0.93 -0.12 -9.87
N ARG A 48 0.12 0.53 -10.41
CA ARG A 48 0.29 0.73 -11.85
C ARG A 48 0.48 -0.59 -12.60
N GLU A 49 1.31 -1.49 -12.08
CA GLU A 49 1.50 -2.84 -12.67
C GLU A 49 0.19 -3.61 -12.75
N LEU A 50 -0.71 -3.43 -11.78
CA LEU A 50 -2.05 -4.03 -11.76
C LEU A 50 -3.05 -3.33 -12.71
N GLY A 51 -2.66 -2.24 -13.36
CA GLY A 51 -3.50 -1.49 -14.29
C GLY A 51 -4.63 -0.69 -13.62
N LEU A 52 -4.44 -0.30 -12.36
CA LEU A 52 -5.43 0.48 -11.61
C LEU A 52 -5.28 1.98 -11.90
N ASP A 53 -6.42 2.68 -11.85
CA ASP A 53 -6.42 4.15 -11.85
C ASP A 53 -6.02 4.67 -10.48
N LEU A 54 -5.16 5.69 -10.46
CA LEU A 54 -4.45 6.14 -9.28
C LEU A 54 -4.75 7.61 -9.00
N ASP A 55 -5.37 7.86 -7.86
CA ASP A 55 -5.47 9.19 -7.26
C ASP A 55 -4.36 9.38 -6.23
N ILE A 56 -3.35 10.17 -6.59
CA ILE A 56 -2.18 10.45 -5.75
C ILE A 56 -2.29 11.89 -5.28
N TRP A 57 -2.43 12.09 -3.97
CA TRP A 57 -2.58 13.39 -3.34
C TRP A 57 -1.86 13.46 -2.00
N GLU A 58 -1.50 14.68 -1.60
CA GLU A 58 -0.92 14.98 -0.29
C GLU A 58 -1.96 15.67 0.60
N PRO A 59 -2.20 15.19 1.83
CA PRO A 59 -3.15 15.81 2.73
C PRO A 59 -2.66 17.17 3.23
N SER A 60 -3.54 18.17 3.14
CA SER A 60 -3.23 19.50 3.64
C SER A 60 -3.22 19.52 5.18
N PHE A 61 -2.04 19.57 5.76
CA PHE A 61 -1.86 19.64 7.21
C PHE A 61 -2.59 20.81 7.87
N SER A 62 -2.59 21.99 7.24
CA SER A 62 -3.31 23.16 7.74
C SER A 62 -4.82 22.90 7.82
N LYS A 63 -5.42 22.29 6.80
CA LYS A 63 -6.85 21.94 6.82
C LYS A 63 -7.18 20.84 7.81
N MET A 64 -6.27 19.87 7.97
CA MET A 64 -6.46 18.77 8.91
C MET A 64 -6.48 19.28 10.36
N LYS A 65 -5.62 20.23 10.72
CA LYS A 65 -5.57 20.84 12.06
C LYS A 65 -6.89 21.45 12.52
N ASP A 66 -7.70 21.93 11.60
CA ASP A 66 -8.99 22.56 11.91
C ASP A 66 -10.08 21.52 12.26
N HIS A 67 -9.82 20.22 12.05
CA HIS A 67 -10.78 19.16 12.32
C HIS A 67 -10.78 18.76 13.80
N PRO A 68 -11.96 18.66 14.46
CA PRO A 68 -12.06 18.42 15.91
C PRO A 68 -11.49 17.07 16.39
N TYR A 69 -11.29 16.13 15.46
CA TYR A 69 -10.68 14.82 15.74
C TYR A 69 -9.25 14.67 15.21
N PHE A 70 -8.63 15.75 14.73
CA PHE A 70 -7.25 15.69 14.31
C PHE A 70 -6.34 15.57 15.54
N VAL A 71 -5.69 14.41 15.65
CA VAL A 71 -4.70 14.11 16.69
C VAL A 71 -3.39 13.80 15.99
N SER A 72 -2.37 14.62 16.25
CA SER A 72 -1.02 14.41 15.72
C SER A 72 -0.05 14.29 16.89
N PRO A 73 0.78 13.23 16.95
CA PRO A 73 1.91 13.17 17.87
C PRO A 73 3.07 14.11 17.45
N ARG A 74 2.95 14.75 16.28
CA ARG A 74 3.88 15.73 15.70
C ARG A 74 3.32 17.15 15.76
#